data_AF-A0AA36M716-F1
#
_entry.id   AF-A0AA36M716-F1
#
_cell.length_a   1.000
_cell.length_b   1.000
_cell.length_c   1.000
_cell.angle_alpha   90.00
_cell.angle_beta   90.00
_cell.angle_gamma   90.00
#
_symmetry.space_group_name_H-M   'P 1'
#
loop_
_entity.id
_entity.type
_entity.pdbx_description
1 polymer ?
#
loop_
_entity_poly.entity_id
_entity_poly.type
_entity_poly.pdbx_seq_one_letter_code
_entity_poly.pdbx_strand_id
1 'polypeptide(L)'
;MTSTERGICREFKRSREALERLLRDPERALLMSEEEKEECFISDQYVSRHLKKMVDLMFRYHAPSVIFATTSSLINIIGRKGIFKKHMARFTVLIGDEASQIPEPVVVTFAMLLPWVRQVYIGDVHQLEPHVSGPANSSVAIYGARSTMKILTDARAVLVAPLRTTFRSHPALIELPNRVAYEGSLVSGVRAEDRGAGVLEPGQPPDGEGNPTGRYHGHRLLSGTIPSDARACPLSRHRNGYG
;
A
#
# COMPACT_ATOMS: atom_id res chain seq x y z
N MET A 1 -4.64 14.00 28.57
CA MET A 1 -3.18 13.75 28.67
C MET A 1 -2.62 14.49 29.87
N THR A 2 -1.90 13.79 30.76
CA THR A 2 -1.33 14.38 31.99
C THR A 2 -0.13 15.29 31.68
N SER A 3 0.32 16.10 32.65
CA SER A 3 1.54 16.90 32.52
C SER A 3 2.78 16.03 32.29
N THR A 4 2.89 14.91 33.02
CA THR A 4 3.97 13.93 32.87
C THR A 4 3.97 13.28 31.50
N GLU A 5 2.80 12.85 31.00
CA GLU A 5 2.67 12.28 29.64
C GLU A 5 3.08 13.30 28.57
N ARG A 6 2.67 14.58 28.71
CA ARG A 6 3.12 15.67 27.84
C ARG A 6 4.63 15.90 27.87
N GLY A 7 5.27 15.72 29.02
CA GLY A 7 6.73 15.78 29.13
C GLY A 7 7.39 14.67 28.31
N ILE A 8 6.94 13.42 28.51
CA ILE A 8 7.47 12.26 27.79
C ILE A 8 7.27 12.39 26.29
N CYS A 9 6.10 12.82 25.82
CA CYS A 9 5.86 13.01 24.39
C CYS A 9 6.79 14.04 23.76
N ARG A 10 7.08 15.15 24.48
CA ARG A 10 7.99 16.20 24.00
C ARG A 10 9.43 15.69 23.89
N GLU A 11 9.90 15.00 24.92
CA GLU A 11 11.26 14.46 24.92
C GLU A 11 11.41 13.36 23.88
N PHE A 12 10.44 12.44 23.78
CA PHE A 12 10.44 11.40 22.76
C PHE A 12 10.46 11.98 21.35
N LYS A 13 9.67 13.04 21.10
CA LYS A 13 9.67 13.75 19.81
C LYS A 13 11.06 14.32 19.52
N ARG A 14 11.67 15.03 20.48
CA ARG A 14 13.00 15.61 20.32
C ARG A 14 14.06 14.54 20.01
N SER A 15 14.09 13.44 20.77
CA SER A 15 15.03 12.33 20.55
C SER A 15 14.80 11.66 19.19
N ARG A 16 13.53 11.45 18.78
CA ARG A 16 13.20 10.90 17.46
C ARG A 16 13.67 11.80 16.33
N GLU A 17 13.44 13.10 16.43
CA GLU A 17 13.89 14.07 15.42
C GLU A 17 15.42 14.09 15.30
N ALA A 18 16.15 13.93 16.40
CA ALA A 18 17.61 13.81 16.36
C ALA A 18 18.05 12.58 15.56
N LEU A 19 17.46 11.40 15.82
CA LEU A 19 17.76 10.18 15.08
C LEU A 19 17.36 10.28 13.60
N GLU A 20 16.21 10.88 13.30
CA GLU A 20 15.72 11.03 11.92
C GLU A 20 16.61 11.95 11.08
N ARG A 21 17.25 12.96 11.68
CA ARG A 21 18.25 13.78 10.98
C ARG A 21 19.44 12.95 10.50
N LEU A 22 19.90 11.99 11.31
CA LEU A 22 21.01 11.10 10.94
C LEU A 22 20.60 10.10 9.85
N LEU A 23 19.38 9.57 9.90
CA LEU A 23 18.88 8.67 8.86
C LEU A 23 18.74 9.35 7.49
N ARG A 24 18.50 10.67 7.46
CA ARG A 24 18.37 11.44 6.21
C ARG A 24 19.71 11.81 5.59
N ASP A 25 20.76 11.89 6.39
CA ASP A 25 22.10 12.29 5.96
C ASP A 25 23.14 11.30 6.50
N PRO A 26 23.33 10.15 5.82
CA PRO A 26 24.24 9.11 6.27
C PRO A 26 25.71 9.54 6.23
N GLU A 27 26.07 10.47 5.34
CA GLU A 27 27.44 10.98 5.23
C GLU A 27 27.82 11.79 6.47
N ARG A 28 26.86 12.52 7.04
CA ARG A 28 27.03 13.22 8.29
C ARG A 28 27.31 12.27 9.46
N ALA A 29 26.82 11.03 9.42
CA ALA A 29 27.13 10.03 10.44
C ALA A 29 28.63 9.69 10.51
N LEU A 30 29.36 9.78 9.38
CA LEU A 30 30.79 9.56 9.32
C LEU A 30 31.61 10.74 9.86
N LEU A 31 31.02 11.93 9.90
CA LEU A 31 31.64 13.18 10.35
C LEU A 31 31.22 13.57 11.78
N MET A 32 30.46 12.73 12.47
CA MET A 32 29.98 13.03 13.82
C MET A 32 31.14 13.12 14.81
N SER A 33 31.12 14.17 15.64
CA SER A 33 31.96 14.23 16.83
C SER A 33 31.58 13.13 17.83
N GLU A 34 32.47 12.81 18.76
CA GLU A 34 32.15 11.86 19.84
C GLU A 34 30.97 12.33 20.70
N GLU A 35 30.82 13.64 20.91
CA GLU A 35 29.69 14.23 21.63
C GLU A 35 28.36 14.00 20.88
N GLU A 36 28.35 14.19 19.55
CA GLU A 36 27.16 13.95 18.73
C GLU A 36 26.79 12.46 18.71
N LYS A 37 27.77 11.56 18.72
CA LYS A 37 27.54 10.11 18.81
C LYS A 37 26.93 9.73 20.16
N GLU A 38 27.42 10.33 21.24
CA GLU A 38 26.87 10.12 22.58
C GLU A 38 25.42 10.64 22.68
N GLU A 39 25.11 11.83 22.16
CA GLU A 39 23.75 12.36 22.13
C GLU A 39 22.80 11.46 21.32
N CYS A 40 23.27 10.93 20.18
CA CYS A 40 22.53 9.97 19.38
C CYS A 40 22.25 8.68 20.14
N PHE A 41 23.26 8.13 20.82
CA PHE A 41 23.12 6.93 21.65
C PHE A 41 22.10 7.14 22.78
N ILE A 42 22.18 8.27 23.49
CA ILE A 42 21.22 8.64 24.54
C ILE A 42 19.81 8.74 23.96
N SER A 43 19.67 9.37 22.79
CA SER A 43 18.40 9.53 22.09
C SER A 43 17.80 8.18 21.68
N ASP A 44 18.59 7.29 21.11
CA ASP A 44 18.17 5.94 20.73
C ASP A 44 17.71 5.14 21.96
N GLN A 45 18.50 5.16 23.03
CA GLN A 45 18.14 4.48 24.26
C GLN A 45 16.87 5.07 24.89
N TYR A 46 16.66 6.38 24.81
CA TYR A 46 15.45 7.04 25.29
C TYR A 46 14.23 6.60 24.48
N VAL A 47 14.33 6.66 23.14
CA VAL A 47 13.26 6.25 22.21
C VAL A 47 12.90 4.79 22.44
N SER A 48 13.88 3.90 22.45
CA SER A 48 13.67 2.45 22.65
C SER A 48 12.96 2.14 23.96
N ARG A 49 13.35 2.78 25.07
CA ARG A 49 12.71 2.60 26.39
C ARG A 49 11.26 3.11 26.42
N HIS A 50 10.96 4.18 25.69
CA HIS A 50 9.65 4.84 25.76
C HIS A 50 8.70 4.47 24.63
N LEU A 51 9.15 3.78 23.58
CA LEU A 51 8.36 3.46 22.39
C LEU A 51 7.03 2.79 22.72
N LYS A 52 7.04 1.76 23.59
CA LYS A 52 5.81 1.07 24.01
C LYS A 52 4.81 2.02 24.70
N LYS A 53 5.31 2.92 25.55
CA LYS A 53 4.47 3.92 26.21
C LYS A 53 3.90 4.93 25.22
N MET A 54 4.69 5.35 24.22
CA MET A 54 4.22 6.24 23.16
C MET A 54 3.13 5.60 22.31
N VAL A 55 3.28 4.32 21.96
CA VAL A 55 2.23 3.55 21.26
C VAL A 55 0.96 3.49 22.11
N ASP A 56 1.08 3.25 23.42
CA ASP A 56 -0.07 3.24 24.32
C ASP A 56 -0.79 4.59 24.39
N LEU A 57 -0.03 5.68 24.45
CA LEU A 57 -0.57 7.04 24.43
C LEU A 57 -1.25 7.34 23.09
N MET A 58 -0.66 6.92 21.97
CA MET A 58 -1.25 7.04 20.65
C MET A 58 -2.62 6.32 20.59
N PHE A 59 -2.70 5.06 21.02
CA PHE A 59 -3.98 4.34 21.01
C PHE A 59 -5.01 4.87 22.00
N ARG A 60 -4.56 5.48 23.11
CA ARG A 60 -5.45 6.07 24.10
C ARG A 60 -6.04 7.40 23.64
N TYR A 61 -5.22 8.29 23.09
CA TYR A 61 -5.63 9.67 22.80
C TYR A 61 -5.97 9.92 21.33
N HIS A 62 -5.33 9.22 20.39
CA HIS A 62 -5.63 9.33 18.97
C HIS A 62 -6.54 8.21 18.46
N ALA A 63 -6.55 7.05 19.14
CA ALA A 63 -7.42 5.91 18.83
C ALA A 63 -7.49 5.60 17.32
N PRO A 64 -6.35 5.30 16.65
CA PRO A 64 -6.31 5.14 15.22
C PRO A 64 -7.26 4.03 14.76
N SER A 65 -8.05 4.32 13.74
CA SER A 65 -8.98 3.35 13.14
C SER A 65 -8.33 2.53 12.01
N VAL A 66 -7.23 3.03 11.44
CA VAL A 66 -6.47 2.39 10.35
C VAL A 66 -4.99 2.49 10.68
N ILE A 67 -4.24 1.42 10.41
CA ILE A 67 -2.80 1.33 10.57
C ILE A 67 -2.21 0.81 9.27
N PHE A 68 -1.22 1.51 8.74
CA PHE A 68 -0.44 1.06 7.58
C PHE A 68 0.89 0.51 8.07
N ALA A 69 1.25 -0.67 7.59
CA ALA A 69 2.53 -1.31 7.87
C ALA A 69 2.89 -2.21 6.69
N THR A 70 4.19 -2.35 6.42
CA THR A 70 4.65 -3.43 5.55
C THR A 70 4.37 -4.78 6.22
N THR A 71 4.30 -5.84 5.42
CA THR A 71 4.09 -7.20 5.89
C THR A 71 5.07 -7.61 7.01
N SER A 72 6.35 -7.31 6.84
CA SER A 72 7.40 -7.63 7.83
C SER A 72 7.24 -6.82 9.12
N SER A 73 6.98 -5.52 9.01
CA SER A 73 6.71 -4.67 10.17
C SER A 73 5.47 -5.14 10.92
N LEU A 74 4.40 -5.52 10.21
CA LEU A 74 3.16 -5.99 10.82
C LEU A 74 3.40 -7.26 11.65
N ILE A 75 4.07 -8.28 11.08
CA ILE A 75 4.42 -9.51 11.81
C ILE A 75 5.20 -9.18 13.10
N ASN A 76 6.17 -8.26 13.02
CA ASN A 76 6.99 -7.88 14.16
C ASN A 76 6.18 -7.18 15.26
N ILE A 77 5.24 -6.29 14.91
CA ILE A 77 4.46 -5.53 15.90
C ILE A 77 3.29 -6.32 16.50
N ILE A 78 2.79 -7.37 15.82
CA ILE A 78 1.69 -8.23 16.33
C ILE A 78 2.19 -9.53 16.96
N GLY A 79 3.45 -9.90 16.76
CA GLY A 79 4.05 -11.11 17.32
C GLY A 79 3.99 -11.18 18.85
N ARG A 80 4.46 -12.28 19.44
CA ARG A 80 4.28 -12.55 20.89
C ARG A 80 4.73 -11.41 21.82
N LYS A 81 5.81 -10.71 21.46
CA LYS A 81 6.39 -9.55 22.18
C LYS A 81 6.15 -8.22 21.45
N GLY A 82 5.29 -8.22 20.43
CA GLY A 82 5.02 -7.08 19.59
C GLY A 82 4.39 -5.92 20.36
N ILE A 83 4.84 -4.71 20.07
CA ILE A 83 4.40 -3.47 20.73
C ILE A 83 2.91 -3.16 20.52
N PHE A 84 2.29 -3.72 19.48
CA PHE A 84 0.90 -3.46 19.11
C PHE A 84 -0.05 -4.58 19.58
N LYS A 85 0.47 -5.71 20.06
CA LYS A 85 -0.30 -6.93 20.37
C LYS A 85 -1.59 -6.67 21.19
N LYS A 86 -1.50 -5.87 22.25
CA LYS A 86 -2.66 -5.59 23.12
C LYS A 86 -3.72 -4.67 22.49
N HIS A 87 -3.38 -4.00 21.40
CA HIS A 87 -4.26 -3.08 20.69
C HIS A 87 -4.92 -3.74 19.47
N MET A 88 -4.43 -4.90 19.02
CA MET A 88 -4.92 -5.60 17.82
C MET A 88 -6.35 -6.14 17.94
N ALA A 89 -6.83 -6.40 19.15
CA ALA A 89 -8.21 -6.87 19.37
C ALA A 89 -9.28 -5.88 18.87
N ARG A 90 -8.91 -4.61 18.62
CA ARG A 90 -9.81 -3.57 18.10
C ARG A 90 -9.96 -3.59 16.58
N PHE A 91 -9.06 -4.27 15.88
CA PHE A 91 -9.09 -4.35 14.42
C PHE A 91 -9.76 -5.64 14.00
N THR A 92 -10.71 -5.53 13.09
CA THR A 92 -11.52 -6.66 12.59
C THR A 92 -11.23 -7.00 11.14
N VAL A 93 -10.46 -6.15 10.44
CA VAL A 93 -10.12 -6.31 9.02
C VAL A 93 -8.61 -6.12 8.82
N LEU A 94 -8.01 -7.02 8.04
CA LEU A 94 -6.66 -6.92 7.51
C LEU A 94 -6.77 -6.83 5.99
N ILE A 95 -6.15 -5.80 5.41
CA ILE A 95 -6.05 -5.64 3.96
C ILE A 95 -4.58 -5.87 3.57
N GLY A 96 -4.31 -6.91 2.80
CA GLY A 96 -3.03 -7.13 2.15
C GLY A 96 -3.07 -6.57 0.74
N ASP A 97 -2.44 -5.41 0.54
CA ASP A 97 -2.24 -4.81 -0.78
C ASP A 97 -0.99 -5.40 -1.45
N GLU A 98 -0.89 -5.31 -2.78
CA GLU A 98 0.15 -5.95 -3.59
C GLU A 98 0.35 -7.43 -3.23
N ALA A 99 -0.76 -8.13 -2.99
CA ALA A 99 -0.77 -9.48 -2.44
C ALA A 99 -0.07 -10.50 -3.34
N SER A 100 0.14 -10.20 -4.63
CA SER A 100 0.92 -11.08 -5.51
C SER A 100 2.37 -11.23 -5.03
N GLN A 101 2.91 -10.22 -4.34
CA GLN A 101 4.26 -10.18 -3.79
C GLN A 101 4.35 -10.67 -2.34
N ILE A 102 3.21 -11.03 -1.71
CA ILE A 102 3.21 -11.58 -0.35
C ILE A 102 3.40 -13.10 -0.42
N PRO A 103 4.43 -13.67 0.23
CA PRO A 103 4.62 -15.12 0.30
C PRO A 103 3.50 -15.83 1.07
N GLU A 104 3.08 -17.01 0.60
CA GLU A 104 2.11 -17.91 1.25
C GLU A 104 2.35 -18.09 2.77
N PRO A 105 3.59 -18.33 3.26
CA PRO A 105 3.84 -18.49 4.69
C PRO A 105 3.43 -17.28 5.55
N VAL A 106 3.38 -16.08 4.97
CA VAL A 106 2.93 -14.88 5.65
C VAL A 106 1.42 -14.93 5.91
N VAL A 107 0.62 -15.39 4.93
CA VAL A 107 -0.84 -15.53 5.09
C VAL A 107 -1.16 -16.50 6.21
N VAL A 108 -0.45 -17.63 6.25
CA VAL A 108 -0.56 -18.61 7.34
C VAL A 108 -0.21 -17.95 8.68
N THR A 109 0.86 -17.15 8.70
CA THR A 109 1.26 -16.39 9.90
C THR A 109 0.15 -15.45 10.36
N PHE A 110 -0.50 -14.72 9.45
CA PHE A 110 -1.63 -13.85 9.80
C PHE A 110 -2.85 -14.62 10.28
N ALA A 111 -3.20 -15.74 9.64
CA ALA A 111 -4.28 -16.61 10.10
C ALA A 111 -4.05 -17.14 11.52
N MET A 112 -2.80 -17.42 11.89
CA MET A 112 -2.43 -17.86 13.25
C MET A 112 -2.40 -16.73 14.27
N LEU A 113 -1.88 -15.55 13.90
CA LEU A 113 -1.71 -14.43 14.83
C LEU A 113 -2.99 -13.61 15.01
N LEU A 114 -3.87 -13.61 14.02
CA LEU A 114 -5.08 -12.80 13.96
C LEU A 114 -6.32 -13.64 13.53
N PRO A 115 -6.66 -14.73 14.24
CA PRO A 115 -7.73 -15.65 13.82
C PRO A 115 -9.13 -15.02 13.83
N TRP A 116 -9.32 -13.88 14.52
CA TRP A 116 -10.59 -13.14 14.55
C TRP A 116 -10.74 -12.11 13.42
N VAL A 117 -9.68 -11.88 12.64
CA VAL A 117 -9.65 -10.81 11.63
C VAL A 117 -10.11 -11.34 10.28
N ARG A 118 -11.00 -10.60 9.64
CA ARG A 118 -11.36 -10.82 8.23
C ARG A 118 -10.21 -10.35 7.35
N GLN A 119 -9.70 -11.25 6.52
CA GLN A 119 -8.58 -10.95 5.63
C GLN A 119 -9.10 -10.66 4.22
N VAL A 120 -8.62 -9.56 3.63
CA VAL A 120 -8.90 -9.14 2.26
C VAL A 120 -7.57 -8.95 1.56
N TYR A 121 -7.41 -9.55 0.40
CA TYR A 121 -6.18 -9.47 -0.37
C TYR A 121 -6.46 -8.82 -1.73
N ILE A 122 -5.68 -7.80 -2.05
CA ILE A 122 -5.76 -7.03 -3.29
C ILE A 122 -4.42 -7.21 -3.98
N GLY A 123 -4.43 -7.61 -5.24
CA GLY A 123 -3.23 -7.84 -6.02
C GLY A 123 -3.56 -8.44 -7.37
N ASP A 124 -2.52 -8.77 -8.11
CA ASP A 124 -2.64 -9.23 -9.48
C ASP A 124 -1.68 -10.38 -9.75
N VAL A 125 -2.22 -11.55 -10.08
CA VAL A 125 -1.45 -12.78 -10.35
C VAL A 125 -0.51 -12.64 -11.55
N HIS A 126 -0.75 -11.68 -12.43
CA HIS A 126 0.07 -11.44 -13.62
C HIS A 126 1.18 -10.39 -13.40
N GLN A 127 1.28 -9.82 -12.20
CA GLN A 127 2.33 -8.89 -11.82
C GLN A 127 3.45 -9.58 -11.03
N LEU A 128 4.27 -8.81 -10.31
CA LEU A 128 5.44 -9.33 -9.61
C LEU A 128 5.06 -10.41 -8.59
N GLU A 129 5.80 -11.51 -8.63
CA GLU A 129 5.79 -12.58 -7.62
C GLU A 129 6.66 -12.19 -6.41
N PRO A 130 6.56 -12.92 -5.28
CA PRO A 130 7.41 -12.66 -4.13
C PRO A 130 8.89 -12.83 -4.47
N HIS A 131 9.73 -11.94 -3.97
CA HIS A 131 11.16 -12.01 -4.22
C HIS A 131 11.81 -13.23 -3.55
N VAL A 132 12.70 -13.91 -4.28
CA VAL A 132 13.50 -15.03 -3.77
C VAL A 132 14.97 -14.79 -4.07
N SER A 133 15.80 -14.86 -3.03
CA SER A 133 17.25 -14.92 -3.19
C SER A 133 17.66 -16.35 -3.52
N GLY A 134 17.75 -16.68 -4.80
CA GLY A 134 18.26 -17.97 -5.29
C GLY A 134 17.58 -18.46 -6.57
N PRO A 135 17.93 -19.68 -7.03
CA PRO A 135 17.30 -20.28 -8.20
C PRO A 135 15.79 -20.48 -7.99
N ALA A 136 15.01 -20.19 -9.04
CA ALA A 136 13.54 -20.32 -9.02
C ALA A 136 13.04 -21.76 -8.79
N ASN A 137 13.88 -22.76 -9.07
CA ASN A 137 13.60 -24.19 -8.83
C ASN A 137 14.07 -24.68 -7.46
N SER A 138 14.58 -23.81 -6.60
CA SER A 138 14.95 -24.17 -5.24
C SER A 138 13.71 -24.51 -4.41
N SER A 139 13.88 -25.37 -3.39
CA SER A 139 12.82 -25.64 -2.42
C SER A 139 12.33 -24.36 -1.72
N VAL A 140 13.23 -23.39 -1.50
CA VAL A 140 12.90 -22.07 -0.94
C VAL A 140 11.95 -21.30 -1.85
N ALA A 141 12.20 -21.29 -3.17
CA ALA A 141 11.30 -20.65 -4.11
C ALA A 141 9.95 -21.37 -4.19
N ILE A 142 9.98 -22.70 -4.33
CA ILE A 142 8.80 -23.53 -4.56
C ILE A 142 7.87 -23.57 -3.34
N TYR A 143 8.41 -23.62 -2.12
CA TYR A 143 7.61 -23.77 -0.90
C TYR A 143 7.60 -22.53 -0.01
N GLY A 144 8.64 -21.69 -0.08
CA GLY A 144 8.78 -20.52 0.78
C GLY A 144 8.27 -19.22 0.16
N ALA A 145 8.07 -19.17 -1.16
CA ALA A 145 7.80 -17.93 -1.88
C ALA A 145 6.65 -18.02 -2.90
N ARG A 146 5.75 -19.00 -2.75
CA ARG A 146 4.51 -19.02 -3.52
C ARG A 146 3.70 -17.77 -3.25
N SER A 147 3.15 -17.17 -4.29
CA SER A 147 2.32 -15.97 -4.18
C SER A 147 1.02 -16.22 -3.43
N THR A 148 0.66 -15.31 -2.53
CA THR A 148 -0.64 -15.28 -1.85
C THR A 148 -1.80 -15.22 -2.84
N MET A 149 -1.70 -14.38 -3.87
CA MET A 149 -2.77 -14.29 -4.86
C MET A 149 -3.01 -15.63 -5.54
N LYS A 150 -1.95 -16.30 -5.98
CA LYS A 150 -2.03 -17.60 -6.65
C LYS A 150 -2.74 -18.66 -5.80
N ILE A 151 -2.34 -18.79 -4.52
CA ILE A 151 -2.96 -19.80 -3.64
C ILE A 151 -4.43 -19.48 -3.33
N LEU A 152 -4.79 -18.20 -3.24
CA LEU A 152 -6.13 -17.78 -2.86
C LEU A 152 -7.09 -17.86 -4.05
N THR A 153 -6.65 -17.51 -5.26
CA THR A 153 -7.47 -17.61 -6.47
C THR A 153 -7.76 -19.06 -6.86
N ASP A 154 -6.84 -19.98 -6.55
CA ASP A 154 -7.03 -21.42 -6.81
C ASP A 154 -7.96 -22.08 -5.77
N ALA A 155 -8.20 -21.42 -4.64
CA ALA A 155 -8.99 -21.96 -3.54
C ALA A 155 -10.49 -21.73 -3.74
N ARG A 156 -11.27 -22.82 -3.87
CA ARG A 156 -12.73 -22.78 -4.09
C ARG A 156 -13.51 -22.01 -3.01
N ALA A 157 -12.98 -21.92 -1.80
CA ALA A 157 -13.64 -21.26 -0.67
C ALA A 157 -13.43 -19.73 -0.65
N VAL A 158 -12.58 -19.18 -1.53
CA VAL A 158 -12.25 -17.76 -1.56
C VAL A 158 -13.12 -17.06 -2.60
N LEU A 159 -13.80 -15.99 -2.18
CA LEU A 159 -14.54 -15.12 -3.09
C LEU A 159 -13.55 -14.19 -3.81
N VAL A 160 -13.56 -14.24 -5.15
CA VAL A 160 -12.72 -13.40 -6.00
C VAL A 160 -13.60 -12.40 -6.74
N ALA A 161 -13.24 -11.13 -6.66
CA ALA A 161 -13.92 -10.03 -7.37
C ALA A 161 -12.93 -9.38 -8.37
N PRO A 162 -12.99 -9.74 -9.67
CA PRO A 162 -12.06 -9.21 -10.66
C PRO A 162 -12.36 -7.74 -10.96
N LEU A 163 -11.33 -6.89 -10.94
CA LEU A 163 -11.40 -5.50 -11.40
C LEU A 163 -10.91 -5.42 -12.84
N ARG A 164 -11.82 -5.15 -13.77
CA ARG A 164 -11.52 -5.20 -15.22
C ARG A 164 -11.27 -3.84 -15.85
N THR A 165 -11.65 -2.74 -15.19
CA THR A 165 -11.53 -1.40 -15.77
C THR A 165 -10.26 -0.73 -15.28
N THR A 166 -9.37 -0.36 -16.22
CA THR A 166 -8.16 0.42 -15.92
C THR A 166 -8.34 1.87 -16.32
N PHE A 167 -7.94 2.77 -15.45
CA PHE A 167 -8.00 4.22 -15.67
C PHE A 167 -6.62 4.86 -15.80
N ARG A 168 -5.54 4.07 -15.84
CA ARG A 168 -4.18 4.62 -15.77
C ARG A 168 -3.63 5.02 -17.14
N SER A 169 -3.63 4.09 -18.09
CA SER A 169 -2.89 4.22 -19.34
C SER A 169 -3.79 4.51 -20.55
N HIS A 170 -3.20 5.04 -21.63
CA HIS A 170 -3.88 5.23 -22.92
C HIS A 170 -4.39 3.87 -23.46
N PRO A 171 -5.57 3.80 -24.12
CA PRO A 171 -6.12 2.56 -24.68
C PRO A 171 -5.12 1.73 -25.52
N ALA A 172 -4.36 2.38 -26.39
CA ALA A 172 -3.32 1.72 -27.20
C ALA A 172 -2.19 1.08 -26.36
N LEU A 173 -1.85 1.66 -25.20
CA LEU A 173 -0.79 1.13 -24.33
C LEU A 173 -1.26 -0.09 -23.51
N ILE A 174 -2.56 -0.25 -23.31
CA ILE A 174 -3.11 -1.41 -22.59
C ILE A 174 -3.36 -2.60 -23.50
N GLU A 175 -3.45 -2.41 -24.82
CA GLU A 175 -3.85 -3.45 -25.78
C GLU A 175 -2.96 -4.70 -25.69
N LEU A 176 -1.63 -4.51 -25.79
CA LEU A 176 -0.69 -5.64 -25.77
C LEU A 176 -0.67 -6.35 -24.40
N PRO A 177 -0.50 -5.66 -23.26
CA PRO A 177 -0.60 -6.31 -21.95
C PRO A 177 -1.94 -7.03 -21.74
N ASN A 178 -3.05 -6.42 -22.17
CA ASN A 178 -4.39 -7.01 -22.05
C ASN A 178 -4.50 -8.34 -22.82
N ARG A 179 -4.01 -8.37 -24.05
CA ARG A 179 -4.02 -9.60 -24.87
C ARG A 179 -3.14 -10.70 -24.29
N VAL A 180 -1.94 -10.35 -23.82
CA VAL A 180 -0.94 -11.33 -23.39
C VAL A 180 -1.21 -11.87 -21.98
N ALA A 181 -1.64 -11.01 -21.05
CA ALA A 181 -1.75 -11.37 -19.63
C ALA A 181 -3.19 -11.52 -19.15
N TYR A 182 -4.17 -10.85 -19.78
CA TYR A 182 -5.54 -10.77 -19.24
C TYR A 182 -6.61 -11.29 -20.20
N GLU A 183 -6.21 -12.02 -21.25
CA GLU A 183 -7.12 -12.63 -22.25
C GLU A 183 -8.09 -11.62 -22.90
N GLY A 184 -7.67 -10.35 -23.03
CA GLY A 184 -8.51 -9.29 -23.57
C GLY A 184 -9.62 -8.80 -22.63
N SER A 185 -9.64 -9.24 -21.36
CA SER A 185 -10.70 -8.93 -20.41
C SER A 185 -10.63 -7.52 -19.80
N LEU A 186 -9.50 -6.82 -19.91
CA LEU A 186 -9.36 -5.45 -19.43
C LEU A 186 -10.08 -4.45 -20.35
N VAL A 187 -10.72 -3.47 -19.74
CA VAL A 187 -11.45 -2.39 -20.40
C VAL A 187 -10.80 -1.06 -20.04
N SER A 188 -10.52 -0.22 -21.03
CA SER A 188 -10.10 1.17 -20.76
C SER A 188 -11.28 1.97 -20.22
N GLY A 189 -11.10 2.55 -19.04
CA GLY A 189 -12.04 3.53 -18.47
C GLY A 189 -11.76 4.96 -18.93
N VAL A 190 -10.76 5.17 -19.79
CA VAL A 190 -10.35 6.47 -20.32
C VAL A 190 -10.30 6.45 -21.84
N ARG A 191 -10.54 7.60 -22.46
CA ARG A 191 -10.39 7.81 -23.90
C ARG A 191 -8.95 8.11 -24.27
N ALA A 192 -8.63 7.99 -25.55
CA ALA A 192 -7.31 8.34 -26.08
C ALA A 192 -7.01 9.83 -25.80
N GLU A 193 -8.01 10.67 -26.04
CA GLU A 193 -7.93 12.11 -25.80
C GLU A 193 -7.61 12.48 -24.34
N ASP A 194 -8.08 11.68 -23.37
CA ASP A 194 -7.86 11.91 -21.94
C ASP A 194 -6.39 11.71 -21.51
N ARG A 195 -5.55 11.13 -22.37
CA ARG A 195 -4.13 10.80 -22.08
C ARG A 195 -3.15 11.59 -22.95
N GLY A 196 -3.65 12.56 -23.72
CA GLY A 196 -2.83 13.45 -24.56
C GLY A 196 -2.47 12.80 -25.89
N ALA A 197 -2.79 13.50 -26.97
CA ALA A 197 -2.42 13.14 -28.33
C ALA A 197 -0.89 13.11 -28.47
N GLY A 198 -0.32 11.90 -28.48
CA GLY A 198 1.13 11.70 -28.64
C GLY A 198 1.55 10.24 -28.86
N VAL A 199 0.61 9.31 -28.96
CA VAL A 199 0.93 7.99 -29.52
C VAL A 199 0.93 8.18 -31.04
N LEU A 200 2.14 8.30 -31.60
CA LEU A 200 2.36 8.24 -33.04
C LEU A 200 1.60 7.04 -33.62
N GLU A 201 0.68 7.31 -34.54
CA GLU A 201 0.11 6.29 -35.42
C GLU A 201 1.29 5.50 -36.05
N PRO A 202 1.32 4.16 -35.93
CA PRO A 202 2.38 3.38 -36.55
C PRO A 202 2.29 3.52 -38.08
N GLY A 203 3.15 4.36 -38.68
CA GLY A 203 3.32 4.42 -40.13
C GLY A 203 3.21 5.79 -40.81
N GLN A 204 3.08 6.91 -40.09
CA GLN A 204 3.24 8.22 -40.74
C GLN A 204 4.73 8.59 -40.88
N PRO A 205 5.24 8.84 -42.10
CA PRO A 205 6.58 9.36 -42.27
C PRO A 205 6.69 10.76 -41.62
N PRO A 206 7.89 11.17 -41.18
CA PRO A 206 8.09 12.50 -40.66
C PRO A 206 7.90 13.50 -41.81
N ASP A 207 6.74 14.13 -41.86
CA ASP A 207 6.52 15.28 -42.72
C ASP A 207 7.46 16.39 -42.25
N GLY A 208 8.51 16.61 -43.04
CA GLY A 208 9.41 17.72 -42.88
C GLY A 208 8.69 19.06 -43.07
N GLU A 209 9.34 20.08 -42.52
CA GLU A 209 9.06 21.52 -42.67
C GLU A 209 8.12 22.17 -41.63
N GLY A 210 8.77 22.53 -40.51
CA GLY A 210 8.71 23.86 -39.88
C GLY A 210 7.38 24.60 -39.74
N ASN A 211 6.92 24.71 -38.49
CA ASN A 211 6.31 25.96 -38.01
C ASN A 211 6.54 26.15 -36.49
N PRO A 212 7.41 27.10 -36.05
CA PRO A 212 7.70 27.33 -34.65
C PRO A 212 6.74 28.37 -34.06
N THR A 213 5.45 28.06 -33.91
CA THR A 213 4.51 28.93 -33.15
C THR A 213 3.41 28.15 -32.43
N GLY A 214 3.80 27.20 -31.56
CA GLY A 214 2.89 26.60 -30.58
C GLY A 214 2.91 27.36 -29.25
N ARG A 215 2.06 28.39 -29.11
CA ARG A 215 1.84 29.11 -27.85
C ARG A 215 1.38 28.13 -26.77
N TYR A 216 2.16 28.01 -25.69
CA TYR A 216 1.67 27.52 -24.40
C TYR A 216 0.60 28.50 -23.88
N HIS A 217 -0.68 28.18 -24.07
CA HIS A 217 -1.74 28.83 -23.31
C HIS A 217 -1.99 28.04 -22.03
N GLY A 218 -1.56 28.64 -20.93
CA GLY A 218 -1.76 28.15 -19.58
C GLY A 218 -3.24 28.02 -19.18
N HIS A 219 -3.43 27.18 -18.17
CA HIS A 219 -4.54 27.10 -17.23
C HIS A 219 -5.79 27.93 -17.57
N ARG A 220 -6.88 27.22 -17.91
CA ARG A 220 -8.22 27.70 -17.62
C ARG A 220 -8.84 26.78 -16.58
N LEU A 221 -8.88 27.27 -15.34
CA LEU A 221 -9.78 26.79 -14.29
C LEU A 221 -11.20 26.86 -14.85
N LEU A 222 -11.84 25.71 -15.03
CA LEU A 222 -13.29 25.65 -15.24
C LEU A 222 -13.94 25.33 -13.90
N SER A 223 -14.49 26.39 -13.28
CA SER A 223 -15.57 26.26 -12.32
C SER A 223 -16.76 25.60 -13.03
N GLY A 224 -17.13 24.40 -12.59
CA GLY A 224 -18.29 23.67 -13.07
C GLY A 224 -19.14 23.24 -11.88
N THR A 225 -20.31 23.83 -11.76
CA THR A 225 -21.36 23.58 -10.78
C THR A 225 -21.82 22.12 -10.79
N ILE A 226 -22.09 21.59 -9.59
CA ILE A 226 -22.67 20.25 -9.36
C ILE A 226 -24.12 20.24 -9.85
N PRO A 227 -24.54 19.31 -10.74
CA PRO A 227 -25.94 19.09 -11.01
C PRO A 227 -26.58 18.34 -9.83
N SER A 228 -27.48 19.02 -9.13
CA SER A 228 -28.47 18.44 -8.22
C SER A 228 -29.54 17.73 -9.05
N ASP A 229 -29.40 16.42 -9.24
CA ASP A 229 -30.49 15.43 -9.30
C ASP A 229 -30.01 14.11 -9.93
N ALA A 230 -29.74 13.11 -9.09
CA ALA A 230 -29.83 11.71 -9.50
C ALA A 230 -30.33 10.89 -8.31
N ARG A 231 -31.59 10.48 -8.46
CA ARG A 231 -32.47 9.81 -7.50
C ARG A 231 -31.89 8.49 -6.98
N ALA A 232 -32.28 8.21 -5.73
CA ALA A 232 -32.13 6.96 -5.01
C ALA A 232 -32.39 5.69 -5.85
N CYS A 233 -31.46 4.75 -5.81
CA CYS A 233 -31.71 3.35 -6.17
C CYS A 233 -32.45 2.64 -5.01
N PRO A 234 -33.62 2.02 -5.24
CA PRO A 234 -34.33 1.29 -4.20
C PRO A 234 -33.74 -0.10 -3.94
N LEU A 235 -33.52 -0.38 -2.66
CA LEU A 235 -33.24 -1.71 -2.10
C LEU A 235 -34.42 -2.65 -2.39
N SER A 236 -34.21 -3.65 -3.25
CA SER A 236 -35.13 -4.77 -3.39
C SER A 236 -34.98 -5.71 -2.19
N ARG A 237 -35.97 -5.64 -1.29
CA ARG A 237 -36.25 -6.66 -0.28
C ARG A 237 -36.71 -7.94 -0.99
N HIS A 238 -35.99 -9.05 -0.81
CA HIS A 238 -36.58 -10.37 -0.95
C HIS A 238 -36.67 -11.05 0.42
N ARG A 239 -37.90 -11.05 0.95
CA ARG A 239 -38.41 -12.10 1.84
C ARG A 239 -38.84 -13.27 0.97
N ASN A 240 -38.47 -14.47 1.39
CA ASN A 240 -39.15 -15.79 1.27
C ASN A 240 -38.28 -16.70 2.17
N GLY A 241 -38.72 -17.38 3.23
CA GLY A 241 -40.05 -17.80 3.62
C GLY A 241 -40.37 -19.14 2.98
N TYR A 242 -39.96 -20.25 3.64
CA TYR A 242 -40.48 -21.63 3.71
C TYR A 242 -39.33 -22.43 4.37
N GLY A 243 -39.48 -23.09 5.52
CA GLY A 243 -40.28 -24.29 5.75
C GLY A 243 -39.33 -25.32 6.32
#